data_AF-A0A3B8Y4U5-F1
#
_entry.id   AF-A0A3B8Y4U5-F1
#
_cell.length_a   1.000
_cell.length_b   1.000
_cell.length_c   1.000
_cell.angle_alpha   90.00
_cell.angle_beta   90.00
_cell.angle_gamma   90.00
#
_symmetry.space_group_name_H-M   'P 1'
#
loop_
_entity.id
_entity.type
_entity.pdbx_description
1 polymer ?
#
loop_
_entity_poly.entity_id
_entity_poly.type
_entity_poly.pdbx_seq_one_letter_code
_entity_poly.pdbx_strand_id
1 'polypeptide(L)'
;VVAQNYASRRQMAQEAEGLLEEEVEAFDLWWRSLETVPTISCLRTKVEGIREQELEKALSRLGTEFAEKHQEVIEALTRGIVNKILHEPMVQLRAQQDIEARKLCLQSLQMLFDLEIEEQFG
;
A
#
# COMPACT_ATOMS: atom_id res chain seq x y z
N VAL A 1 29.82 4.76 46.20
CA VAL A 1 28.86 5.62 45.46
C VAL A 1 29.27 5.83 43.99
N VAL A 2 30.49 6.27 43.67
CA VAL A 2 30.94 6.52 42.27
C VAL A 2 30.96 5.25 41.39
N ALA A 3 31.50 4.12 41.88
CA ALA A 3 31.53 2.86 41.13
C ALA A 3 30.14 2.26 40.87
N GLN A 4 29.21 2.45 41.81
CA GLN A 4 27.82 2.01 41.69
C GLN A 4 27.04 2.82 40.64
N ASN A 5 27.34 4.13 40.54
CA ASN A 5 26.82 4.98 39.46
C ASN A 5 27.37 4.58 38.08
N TYR A 6 28.63 4.18 37.99
CA TYR A 6 29.22 3.74 36.72
C TYR A 6 28.61 2.43 36.20
N ALA A 7 28.41 1.45 37.08
CA ALA A 7 27.74 0.19 36.74
C ALA A 7 26.27 0.41 36.31
N SER A 8 25.54 1.26 37.03
CA SER A 8 24.16 1.64 36.68
C SER A 8 24.06 2.33 35.31
N ARG A 9 24.94 3.32 35.04
CA ARG A 9 24.98 3.97 33.72
C ARG A 9 25.34 3.02 32.57
N ARG A 10 26.23 2.06 32.82
CA ARG A 10 26.58 1.04 31.82
C ARG A 10 25.41 0.11 31.52
N GLN A 11 24.68 -0.32 32.55
CA GLN A 11 23.48 -1.13 32.37
C GLN A 11 22.40 -0.35 31.59
N MET A 12 22.13 0.90 31.96
CA MET A 12 21.20 1.77 31.23
C MET A 12 21.62 1.97 29.76
N ALA A 13 22.92 2.09 29.48
CA ALA A 13 23.41 2.19 28.11
C ALA A 13 23.16 0.90 27.31
N GLN A 14 23.37 -0.28 27.91
CA GLN A 14 23.09 -1.57 27.27
C GLN A 14 21.59 -1.77 27.01
N GLU A 15 20.73 -1.39 27.95
CA GLU A 15 19.27 -1.41 27.77
C GLU A 15 18.85 -0.46 26.64
N ALA A 16 19.45 0.73 26.56
CA ALA A 16 19.19 1.68 25.48
C ALA A 16 19.72 1.21 24.12
N GLU A 17 20.88 0.54 24.07
CA GLU A 17 21.43 -0.08 22.85
C GLU A 17 20.47 -1.14 22.31
N GLY A 18 19.93 -2.02 23.16
CA GLY A 18 18.95 -3.03 22.73
C GLY A 18 17.66 -2.42 22.16
N LEU A 19 17.14 -1.37 22.81
CA LEU A 19 15.96 -0.66 22.29
C LEU A 19 16.25 0.03 20.96
N LEU A 20 17.45 0.60 20.78
CA LEU A 20 17.85 1.20 19.50
C LEU A 20 17.96 0.16 18.39
N GLU A 21 18.48 -1.03 18.66
CA GLU A 21 18.55 -2.12 17.68
C GLU A 21 17.15 -2.52 17.20
N GLU A 22 16.18 -2.67 18.10
CA GLU A 22 14.78 -2.96 17.77
C GLU A 22 14.15 -1.87 16.89
N GLU A 23 14.38 -0.59 17.21
CA GLU A 23 13.86 0.55 16.43
C GLU A 23 14.52 0.65 15.05
N VAL A 24 15.80 0.33 14.93
CA VAL A 24 16.51 0.29 13.64
C VAL A 24 15.94 -0.80 12.74
N GLU A 25 15.66 -1.99 13.29
CA GLU A 25 15.01 -3.08 12.54
C GLU A 25 13.60 -2.69 12.10
N ALA A 26 12.80 -2.09 12.99
CA ALA A 26 11.47 -1.61 12.68
C ALA A 26 11.49 -0.54 11.57
N PHE A 27 12.44 0.39 11.63
CA PHE A 27 12.64 1.42 10.61
C PHE A 27 13.01 0.84 9.25
N ASP A 28 13.94 -0.11 9.19
CA ASP A 28 14.37 -0.75 7.94
C ASP A 28 13.22 -1.53 7.29
N LEU A 29 12.42 -2.27 8.08
CA LEU A 29 11.21 -2.94 7.59
C LEU A 29 10.20 -1.95 7.02
N TRP A 30 9.94 -0.86 7.74
CA TRP A 30 9.05 0.20 7.28
C TRP A 30 9.54 0.86 6.00
N TRP A 31 10.82 1.25 5.95
CA TRP A 31 11.44 1.88 4.79
C TRP A 31 11.31 1.01 3.53
N ARG A 32 11.62 -0.28 3.66
CA ARG A 32 11.48 -1.25 2.57
C ARG A 32 10.03 -1.46 2.13
N SER A 33 9.06 -1.31 3.04
CA SER A 33 7.65 -1.38 2.66
C SER A 33 7.24 -0.25 1.69
N LEU A 34 7.96 0.88 1.69
CA LEU A 34 7.69 2.02 0.81
C LEU A 34 7.94 1.70 -0.67
N GLU A 35 8.77 0.71 -0.99
CA GLU A 35 8.98 0.22 -2.37
C GLU A 35 7.68 -0.26 -3.03
N THR A 36 6.69 -0.64 -2.24
CA THR A 36 5.37 -1.08 -2.75
C THR A 36 4.50 0.09 -3.21
N VAL A 37 4.76 1.31 -2.74
CA VAL A 37 3.89 2.47 -2.93
C VAL A 37 3.67 2.82 -4.41
N PRO A 38 4.70 2.92 -5.28
CA PRO A 38 4.50 3.26 -6.68
C PRO A 38 3.62 2.24 -7.41
N THR A 39 3.86 0.94 -7.18
CA THR A 39 3.08 -0.13 -7.82
C THR A 39 1.63 -0.14 -7.35
N ILE A 40 1.39 0.03 -6.04
CA ILE A 40 0.05 0.14 -5.47
C ILE A 40 -0.69 1.35 -6.06
N SER A 41 0.01 2.48 -6.22
CA SER A 41 -0.54 3.70 -6.81
C SER A 41 -0.95 3.47 -8.27
N CYS A 42 -0.04 2.96 -9.11
CA CYS A 42 -0.32 2.68 -10.52
C CYS A 42 -1.46 1.67 -10.69
N LEU A 43 -1.49 0.61 -9.87
CA LEU A 43 -2.58 -0.38 -9.89
C LEU A 43 -3.92 0.27 -9.56
N ARG A 44 -3.98 1.13 -8.55
CA ARG A 44 -5.21 1.83 -8.18
C ARG A 44 -5.70 2.71 -9.31
N THR A 45 -4.81 3.49 -9.91
CA THR A 45 -5.14 4.35 -11.06
C THR A 45 -5.65 3.55 -12.25
N LYS A 46 -4.99 2.43 -12.59
CA LYS A 46 -5.41 1.54 -13.68
C LYS A 46 -6.83 1.00 -13.45
N VAL A 47 -7.09 0.48 -12.24
CA VAL A 47 -8.39 -0.12 -11.91
C VAL A 47 -9.51 0.92 -11.81
N GLU A 48 -9.23 2.11 -11.25
CA GLU A 48 -10.20 3.21 -11.25
C GLU A 48 -10.51 3.70 -12.66
N GLY A 49 -9.50 3.80 -13.55
CA GLY A 49 -9.72 4.12 -14.96
C GLY A 49 -10.63 3.10 -15.66
N ILE A 50 -10.46 1.80 -15.38
CA ILE A 50 -11.36 0.75 -15.88
C ILE A 50 -12.78 0.96 -15.33
N ARG A 51 -12.92 1.23 -14.04
CA ARG A 51 -14.21 1.47 -13.38
C ARG A 51 -14.95 2.63 -14.02
N GLU A 52 -14.26 3.76 -14.22
CA GLU A 52 -14.83 4.98 -14.82
C GLU A 52 -15.31 4.72 -16.26
N GLN A 53 -14.49 4.05 -17.08
CA GLN A 53 -14.86 3.69 -18.45
C GLN A 53 -16.10 2.79 -18.50
N GLU A 54 -16.17 1.77 -17.64
CA GLU A 54 -17.33 0.87 -17.59
C GLU A 54 -18.58 1.56 -17.03
N LEU A 55 -18.40 2.48 -16.06
CA LEU A 55 -19.49 3.27 -15.53
C LEU A 55 -20.06 4.22 -16.60
N GLU A 56 -19.20 4.93 -17.33
CA GLU A 56 -19.62 5.81 -18.43
C GLU A 56 -20.40 5.04 -19.50
N LYS A 57 -19.90 3.86 -19.92
CA LYS A 57 -20.60 2.97 -20.84
C LYS A 57 -21.96 2.55 -20.30
N ALA A 58 -22.05 2.18 -19.02
CA ALA A 58 -23.31 1.81 -18.40
C ALA A 58 -24.31 2.98 -18.38
N LEU A 59 -23.88 4.16 -17.93
CA LEU A 59 -24.70 5.36 -17.84
C LEU A 59 -25.21 5.81 -19.23
N SER A 60 -24.35 5.76 -20.26
CA SER A 60 -24.75 6.11 -21.64
C SER A 60 -25.89 5.23 -22.18
N ARG A 61 -26.00 3.98 -21.72
CA ARG A 61 -27.03 3.02 -22.14
C ARG A 61 -28.33 3.11 -21.34
N LEU A 62 -28.27 3.64 -20.12
CA LEU A 62 -29.42 3.77 -19.23
C LEU A 62 -30.30 4.98 -19.57
N GLY A 63 -29.81 5.90 -20.41
CA GLY A 63 -30.56 7.07 -20.87
C GLY A 63 -30.80 8.11 -19.78
N THR A 64 -31.48 9.20 -20.13
CA THR A 64 -31.76 10.34 -19.22
C THR A 64 -32.82 10.03 -18.15
N GLU A 65 -33.43 8.84 -18.18
CA GLU A 65 -34.45 8.42 -17.21
C GLU A 65 -33.85 8.08 -15.84
N PHE A 66 -32.53 7.88 -15.77
CA PHE A 66 -31.81 7.69 -14.51
C PHE A 66 -31.41 9.06 -13.92
N ALA A 67 -32.21 9.53 -12.96
CA ALA A 67 -31.91 10.72 -12.16
C ALA A 67 -30.57 10.58 -11.39
N GLU A 68 -29.96 11.71 -11.02
CA GLU A 68 -28.68 11.81 -10.29
C GLU A 68 -28.57 10.81 -9.11
N LYS A 69 -29.66 10.64 -8.35
CA LYS A 69 -29.70 9.71 -7.21
C LYS A 69 -29.38 8.26 -7.59
N HIS A 70 -29.79 7.79 -8.77
CA HIS A 70 -29.44 6.44 -9.22
C HIS A 70 -28.00 6.34 -9.70
N GLN A 71 -27.46 7.40 -10.29
CA GLN A 71 -26.06 7.47 -10.69
C GLN A 71 -25.14 7.38 -9.47
N GLU A 72 -25.46 8.12 -8.39
CA GLU A 72 -24.72 8.07 -7.12
C GLU A 72 -24.69 6.66 -6.51
N VAL A 73 -25.81 5.91 -6.59
CA VAL A 73 -25.87 4.54 -6.09
C VAL A 73 -24.98 3.60 -6.89
N ILE A 74 -24.94 3.74 -8.22
CA ILE A 74 -24.09 2.93 -9.10
C ILE A 74 -22.61 3.30 -8.90
N GLU A 75 -22.30 4.59 -8.76
CA GLU A 75 -20.97 5.09 -8.40
C GLU A 75 -20.48 4.44 -7.09
N ALA A 76 -21.29 4.52 -6.03
CA ALA A 76 -20.96 3.95 -4.73
C ALA A 76 -20.78 2.42 -4.80
N LEU A 77 -21.64 1.72 -5.56
CA LEU A 77 -21.54 0.27 -5.77
C LEU A 77 -20.22 -0.10 -6.47
N THR A 78 -19.93 0.51 -7.61
CA THR A 78 -18.73 0.20 -8.41
C THR A 78 -17.45 0.50 -7.63
N ARG A 79 -17.42 1.64 -6.93
CA ARG A 79 -16.30 2.02 -6.06
C ARG A 79 -16.14 1.09 -4.87
N GLY A 80 -17.26 0.63 -4.30
CA GLY A 80 -17.26 -0.41 -3.25
C GLY A 80 -16.67 -1.75 -3.71
N ILE A 81 -16.95 -2.16 -4.95
CA ILE A 81 -16.36 -3.37 -5.56
C ILE A 81 -14.85 -3.20 -5.74
N VAL A 82 -14.41 -2.09 -6.35
CA VAL A 82 -12.99 -1.80 -6.56
C VAL A 82 -12.23 -1.76 -5.23
N ASN A 83 -12.76 -1.04 -4.23
CA ASN A 83 -12.14 -0.96 -2.91
C ASN A 83 -12.01 -2.34 -2.25
N LYS A 84 -13.03 -3.21 -2.36
CA LYS A 84 -12.97 -4.58 -1.79
C LYS A 84 -11.95 -5.47 -2.51
N ILE A 85 -11.84 -5.36 -3.83
CA ILE A 85 -10.86 -6.13 -4.62
C ILE A 85 -9.44 -5.67 -4.27
N LEU A 86 -9.22 -4.37 -4.13
CA LEU A 86 -7.89 -3.79 -3.94
C LEU A 86 -7.41 -3.82 -2.49
N HIS A 87 -8.32 -3.82 -1.50
CA HIS A 87 -7.93 -3.75 -0.10
C HIS A 87 -7.01 -4.90 0.33
N GLU A 88 -7.44 -6.15 0.14
CA GLU A 88 -6.69 -7.30 0.63
C GLU A 88 -5.31 -7.44 -0.04
N PRO A 89 -5.17 -7.38 -1.38
CA PRO A 89 -3.86 -7.46 -2.03
C PRO A 89 -2.91 -6.35 -1.59
N MET A 90 -3.40 -5.12 -1.40
CA MET A 90 -2.56 -3.99 -0.96
C MET A 90 -2.08 -4.16 0.48
N VAL A 91 -2.93 -4.67 1.37
CA VAL A 91 -2.56 -4.95 2.77
C VAL A 91 -1.50 -6.05 2.83
N GLN A 92 -1.72 -7.16 2.12
CA GLN A 92 -0.78 -8.28 2.09
C GLN A 92 0.56 -7.89 1.48
N LEU A 93 0.56 -7.09 0.42
CA LEU A 93 1.78 -6.63 -0.24
C LEU A 93 2.65 -5.75 0.67
N ARG A 94 2.03 -4.87 1.48
CA ARG A 94 2.74 -4.03 2.46
C ARG A 94 3.23 -4.82 3.67
N ALA A 95 2.47 -5.84 4.09
CA ALA A 95 2.82 -6.68 5.23
C ALA A 95 3.88 -7.74 4.91
N GLN A 96 4.18 -7.99 3.62
CA GLN A 96 5.15 -8.99 3.21
C GLN A 96 6.57 -8.58 3.63
N GLN A 97 7.14 -9.32 4.59
CA GLN A 97 8.49 -9.08 5.12
C GLN A 97 9.59 -9.70 4.27
N ASP A 98 9.30 -10.80 3.56
CA ASP A 98 10.24 -11.42 2.62
C ASP A 98 10.43 -10.53 1.38
N ILE A 99 11.65 -10.04 1.19
CA ILE A 99 12.01 -9.10 0.12
C ILE A 99 11.85 -9.74 -1.26
N GLU A 100 12.29 -10.99 -1.42
CA GLU A 100 12.24 -11.67 -2.71
C GLU A 100 10.79 -12.03 -3.08
N ALA A 101 10.02 -12.49 -2.11
CA ALA A 101 8.59 -12.73 -2.30
C ALA A 101 7.83 -11.44 -2.64
N ARG A 102 8.14 -10.33 -1.95
CA ARG A 102 7.54 -9.02 -2.22
C ARG A 102 7.89 -8.52 -3.62
N LYS A 103 9.16 -8.61 -4.01
CA LYS A 103 9.64 -8.22 -5.34
C LYS A 103 8.98 -9.04 -6.45
N LEU A 104 8.86 -10.35 -6.28
CA LEU A 104 8.16 -11.23 -7.23
C LEU A 104 6.68 -10.86 -7.37
N CYS A 105 6.00 -10.56 -6.25
CA CYS A 105 4.62 -10.07 -6.27
C CYS A 105 4.48 -8.74 -7.00
N LEU A 106 5.38 -7.77 -6.75
CA LEU A 106 5.38 -6.48 -7.44
C LEU A 106 5.55 -6.65 -8.96
N GLN A 107 6.53 -7.46 -9.38
CA GLN A 107 6.77 -7.76 -10.79
C GLN A 107 5.58 -8.45 -11.45
N SER A 108 4.94 -9.39 -10.72
CA SER A 108 3.74 -10.07 -11.19
C SER A 108 2.58 -9.09 -11.40
N LEU A 109 2.36 -8.16 -10.46
CA LEU A 109 1.33 -7.13 -10.61
C LEU A 109 1.62 -6.19 -11.77
N GLN A 110 2.88 -5.74 -11.91
CA GLN A 110 3.30 -4.89 -13.01
C GLN A 110 3.07 -5.55 -14.37
N MET A 111 3.41 -6.84 -14.50
CA MET A 111 3.22 -7.60 -15.72
C MET A 111 1.74 -7.89 -16.01
N LEU A 112 0.99 -8.37 -15.02
CA LEU A 112 -0.41 -8.80 -15.21
C LEU A 112 -1.36 -7.65 -15.47
N PHE A 113 -1.09 -6.48 -14.89
CA PHE A 113 -1.90 -5.28 -15.07
C PHE A 113 -1.27 -4.25 -16.00
N ASP A 114 -0.11 -4.56 -16.59
CA ASP A 114 0.61 -3.67 -17.50
C ASP A 114 0.74 -2.27 -16.88
N LEU A 115 1.43 -2.22 -15.73
CA LEU A 115 1.62 -1.02 -14.92
C LEU A 115 2.94 -0.34 -15.31
N GLU A 116 2.83 0.89 -15.80
CA GLU A 116 3.98 1.75 -16.04
C GLU A 116 4.37 2.40 -14.71
N ILE A 117 5.51 1.98 -14.16
CA ILE A 117 6.10 2.58 -12.97
C ILE A 117 7.09 3.64 -13.46
N GLU A 118 6.75 4.92 -13.32
CA GLU A 118 7.78 5.95 -13.40
C GLU A 118 8.70 5.78 -12.19
N GLU A 119 9.99 5.53 -12.43
CA GLU A 119 11.02 5.56 -11.38
C GLU A 119 11.13 6.98 -10.82
N GLN A 120 10.22 7.34 -9.93
CA GLN A 120 10.40 8.47 -9.04
C GLN A 120 11.24 7.94 -7.87
N PHE A 121 12.41 8.55 -7.67
CA PHE A 121 13.47 8.21 -6.70
C PHE A 121 14.61 7.33 -7.23
N GLY A 122 15.54 7.96 -7.95
CA GLY A 122 16.95 7.60 -8.00
C GLY A 122 17.79 8.59 -7.18
#